data_AF-A0A2E4KLK7-F1
#
_entry.id   AF-A0A2E4KLK7-F1
#
_cell.length_a   1.000
_cell.length_b   1.000
_cell.length_c   1.000
_cell.angle_alpha   90.00
_cell.angle_beta   90.00
_cell.angle_gamma   90.00
#
_symmetry.space_group_name_H-M   'P 1'
#
loop_
_entity.id
_entity.type
_entity.pdbx_description
1 polymer ?
#
loop_
_entity_poly.entity_id
_entity_poly.type
_entity_poly.pdbx_seq_one_letter_code
_entity_poly.pdbx_strand_id
1 'polypeptide(L)'
;MDAKQVLSFIKIEHTLFSLPFVLIGYFIALEQFNLEPGLDLLWILLAAVGARGLAMALNRIIDRDIDAANPRTQGRHLASGAMSMQTAWTLAALFLAMLLISAGLLNRVALMMAWLPVLTFVIYPYMKRFTWGCHFWLGLCLGLAPAG
;
A
#
# COMPACT_ATOMS: atom_id res chain seq x y z
N MET A 1 15.76 -14.22 -7.87
CA MET A 1 14.33 -14.30 -7.47
C MET A 1 13.51 -14.29 -8.73
N ASP A 2 12.54 -15.19 -8.85
CA ASP A 2 11.70 -15.26 -10.04
C ASP A 2 10.64 -14.14 -9.99
N ALA A 3 10.42 -13.42 -11.09
CA ALA A 3 9.51 -12.27 -11.14
C ALA A 3 8.08 -12.63 -10.70
N LYS A 4 7.67 -13.89 -10.94
CA LYS A 4 6.40 -14.45 -10.47
C LYS A 4 6.24 -14.45 -8.96
N GLN A 5 7.30 -14.66 -8.19
CA GLN A 5 7.24 -14.66 -6.72
C GLN A 5 7.04 -13.24 -6.17
N VAL A 6 7.65 -12.24 -6.81
CA VAL A 6 7.47 -10.83 -6.45
C VAL A 6 6.03 -10.37 -6.77
N LEU A 7 5.50 -10.75 -7.93
CA LEU A 7 4.12 -10.45 -8.33
C LEU A 7 3.08 -11.11 -7.41
N SER A 8 3.30 -12.38 -7.04
CA SER A 8 2.52 -13.12 -6.03
C SER A 8 2.58 -12.45 -4.65
N PHE A 9 3.75 -11.93 -4.28
CA PHE A 9 3.93 -11.26 -3.00
C PHE A 9 3.11 -9.96 -2.93
N ILE A 10 3.10 -9.19 -4.01
CA ILE A 10 2.39 -7.91 -4.12
C ILE A 10 0.89 -8.12 -4.36
N LYS A 11 0.44 -9.31 -4.78
CA LYS A 11 -0.97 -9.57 -5.14
C LYS A 11 -1.55 -8.43 -5.99
N ILE A 12 -1.01 -8.24 -7.20
CA ILE A 12 -1.43 -7.19 -8.14
C ILE A 12 -2.96 -7.16 -8.35
N GLU A 13 -3.60 -8.32 -8.27
CA GLU A 13 -5.06 -8.50 -8.30
C GLU A 13 -5.79 -7.57 -7.31
N HIS A 14 -5.22 -7.32 -6.13
CA HIS A 14 -5.82 -6.44 -5.12
C HIS A 14 -5.61 -4.95 -5.40
N THR A 15 -4.61 -4.59 -6.19
CA THR A 15 -4.41 -3.21 -6.64
C THR A 15 -5.51 -2.81 -7.63
N LEU A 16 -5.96 -3.76 -8.47
CA LEU A 16 -7.07 -3.55 -9.41
C LEU A 16 -8.35 -3.13 -8.68
N PHE A 17 -8.65 -3.75 -7.53
CA PHE A 17 -9.84 -3.42 -6.73
C PHE A 17 -9.78 -2.05 -6.04
N SER A 18 -8.59 -1.46 -5.90
CA SER A 18 -8.46 -0.08 -5.38
C SER A 18 -8.58 0.99 -6.45
N LEU A 19 -8.45 0.64 -7.74
CA LEU A 19 -8.51 1.61 -8.83
C LEU A 19 -9.81 2.42 -8.88
N PRO A 20 -11.01 1.84 -8.68
CA PRO A 20 -12.24 2.62 -8.76
C PRO A 20 -12.25 3.78 -7.76
N PHE A 21 -11.78 3.58 -6.53
CA PHE A 21 -11.75 4.64 -5.51
C PHE A 21 -10.81 5.77 -5.90
N VAL A 22 -9.61 5.42 -6.39
CA VAL A 22 -8.59 6.37 -6.82
C VAL A 22 -9.05 7.16 -8.04
N LEU A 23 -9.67 6.49 -9.02
CA LEU A 23 -10.20 7.12 -10.22
C LEU A 23 -11.37 8.06 -9.91
N ILE A 24 -12.27 7.69 -8.99
CA ILE A 24 -13.37 8.58 -8.56
C ILE A 24 -12.81 9.87 -7.97
N GLY A 25 -11.82 9.79 -7.08
CA GLY A 25 -11.16 10.98 -6.53
C GLY A 25 -10.53 11.86 -7.61
N TYR A 26 -9.84 11.24 -8.58
CA TYR A 26 -9.24 11.94 -9.70
C TYR A 26 -10.26 12.65 -10.59
N PHE A 27 -11.34 11.98 -11.01
CA PHE A 27 -12.36 12.61 -11.86
C PHE A 27 -13.11 13.73 -11.15
N ILE A 28 -13.42 13.57 -9.85
CA ILE A 28 -14.00 14.64 -9.04
C ILE A 28 -13.08 15.86 -9.01
N ALA A 29 -11.76 15.66 -8.87
CA ALA A 29 -10.80 16.74 -8.89
C ALA A 29 -10.72 17.44 -10.26
N LEU A 30 -10.72 16.67 -11.36
CA LEU A 30 -10.74 17.24 -12.71
C LEU A 30 -11.96 18.13 -12.95
N GLU A 31 -13.14 17.67 -12.55
CA GLU A 31 -14.39 18.43 -12.68
C GLU A 31 -14.40 19.68 -11.78
N GLN A 32 -14.01 19.54 -10.51
CA GLN A 32 -14.01 20.63 -9.55
C GLN A 32 -13.03 21.76 -9.91
N PHE A 33 -11.88 21.42 -10.50
CA PHE A 33 -10.83 22.38 -10.84
C PHE A 33 -10.75 22.71 -12.33
N ASN A 34 -11.67 22.19 -13.17
CA ASN A 34 -11.66 22.33 -14.63
C ASN A 34 -10.31 21.98 -15.26
N LEU A 35 -9.72 20.86 -14.83
CA LEU A 35 -8.44 20.36 -15.32
C LEU A 35 -8.66 19.33 -16.43
N GLU A 36 -7.75 19.26 -17.39
CA GLU A 36 -7.74 18.18 -18.37
C GLU A 36 -6.97 16.96 -17.85
N PRO A 37 -7.36 15.74 -18.23
CA PRO A 37 -6.62 14.53 -17.87
C PRO A 37 -5.17 14.60 -18.35
N GLY A 38 -4.22 14.52 -17.43
CA GLY A 38 -2.79 14.62 -17.71
C GLY A 38 -1.97 13.41 -17.25
N LEU A 39 -0.66 13.63 -17.12
CA LEU A 39 0.28 12.66 -16.55
C LEU A 39 0.02 12.38 -15.06
N ASP A 40 -0.81 13.20 -14.40
CA ASP A 40 -1.21 13.03 -13.00
C ASP A 40 -1.82 11.65 -12.75
N LEU A 41 -2.63 11.15 -13.69
CA LEU A 41 -3.20 9.80 -13.58
C LEU A 41 -2.11 8.72 -13.47
N LEU A 42 -1.02 8.84 -14.24
CA LEU A 42 0.09 7.89 -14.18
C LEU A 42 0.76 7.92 -12.79
N TRP A 43 1.04 9.11 -12.26
CA TRP A 43 1.65 9.25 -10.94
C TRP A 43 0.73 8.77 -9.82
N ILE A 44 -0.57 9.04 -9.92
CA ILE A 44 -1.59 8.53 -8.98
C ILE A 44 -1.60 6.98 -8.99
N LEU A 45 -1.55 6.35 -10.17
CA LEU A 45 -1.50 4.89 -10.28
C LEU A 45 -0.21 4.32 -9.68
N LEU A 46 0.94 4.93 -9.95
CA LEU A 46 2.23 4.53 -9.37
C LEU A 46 2.24 4.70 -7.85
N ALA A 47 1.69 5.81 -7.33
CA ALA A 47 1.52 6.05 -5.90
C ALA A 47 0.61 4.99 -5.26
N ALA A 48 -0.50 4.63 -5.90
CA ALA A 48 -1.43 3.62 -5.41
C ALA A 48 -0.77 2.22 -5.35
N VAL A 49 -0.01 1.84 -6.37
CA VAL A 49 0.76 0.58 -6.36
C VAL A 49 1.82 0.61 -5.26
N GLY A 50 2.50 1.74 -5.06
CA GLY A 50 3.51 1.95 -4.02
C GLY A 50 2.93 1.81 -2.62
N ALA A 51 1.86 2.54 -2.35
CA ALA A 51 1.14 2.48 -1.08
C ALA A 51 0.66 1.06 -0.75
N ARG A 52 0.06 0.35 -1.72
CA ARG A 52 -0.42 -1.02 -1.54
C ARG A 52 0.71 -2.01 -1.30
N GLY A 53 1.76 -1.95 -2.12
CA GLY A 53 2.94 -2.79 -1.98
C GLY A 53 3.61 -2.60 -0.61
N LEU A 54 3.75 -1.34 -0.19
CA LEU A 54 4.29 -0.98 1.12
C LEU A 54 3.43 -1.53 2.27
N ALA A 55 2.11 -1.31 2.23
CA ALA A 55 1.20 -1.79 3.25
C ALA A 55 1.25 -3.31 3.40
N MET A 56 1.29 -4.05 2.29
CA MET A 56 1.40 -5.51 2.31
C MET A 56 2.77 -5.99 2.80
N ALA A 57 3.85 -5.33 2.40
CA ALA A 57 5.20 -5.64 2.87
C ALA A 57 5.30 -5.44 4.39
N LEU A 58 4.91 -4.27 4.89
CA LEU A 58 4.93 -3.95 6.32
C LEU A 58 4.06 -4.90 7.13
N ASN A 59 2.85 -5.21 6.67
CA ASN A 59 1.96 -6.15 7.36
C ASN A 59 2.60 -7.56 7.45
N ARG A 60 3.25 -8.05 6.39
CA ARG A 60 3.92 -9.36 6.43
C ARG A 60 5.19 -9.35 7.28
N ILE A 61 5.94 -8.25 7.27
CA ILE A 61 7.16 -8.05 8.08
C ILE A 61 6.83 -8.03 9.57
N ILE A 62 5.87 -7.20 9.98
CA ILE A 62 5.48 -7.01 11.40
C ILE A 62 4.81 -8.26 11.97
N ASP A 63 4.08 -9.01 11.14
CA ASP A 63 3.35 -10.19 11.56
C ASP A 63 4.05 -11.51 11.26
N ARG A 64 5.33 -11.49 10.88
CA ARG A 64 6.09 -12.69 10.50
C ARG A 64 5.92 -13.84 11.50
N ASP A 65 6.20 -13.58 12.78
CA ASP A 65 6.23 -14.62 13.81
C ASP A 65 4.81 -15.14 14.10
N ILE A 66 3.82 -14.25 14.04
CA ILE A 66 2.40 -14.59 14.22
C ILE A 66 1.89 -15.41 13.03
N ASP A 67 2.24 -14.99 11.82
CA ASP A 67 1.88 -15.68 10.59
C ASP A 67 2.52 -17.07 10.56
N ALA A 68 3.74 -17.22 11.08
CA ALA A 68 4.46 -18.49 11.21
C ALA A 68 3.86 -19.41 12.28
N ALA A 69 3.21 -18.88 13.31
CA ALA A 69 2.54 -19.68 14.34
C ALA A 69 1.12 -20.11 13.95
N ASN A 70 0.49 -19.45 12.98
CA ASN A 70 -0.92 -19.69 12.60
C ASN A 70 -1.01 -20.66 11.40
N PRO A 71 -1.60 -21.87 11.55
CA PRO A 71 -1.71 -22.90 10.51
C PRO A 71 -2.21 -22.41 9.14
N ARG A 72 -3.09 -21.40 9.13
CA ARG A 72 -3.65 -20.83 7.90
C ARG A 72 -2.64 -19.96 7.14
N THR A 73 -1.66 -19.37 7.81
CA THR A 73 -0.75 -18.36 7.25
C THR A 73 0.73 -18.77 7.26
N GLN A 74 1.08 -19.93 7.83
CA GLN A 74 2.47 -20.40 7.89
C GLN A 74 3.10 -20.55 6.50
N GLY A 75 2.29 -20.82 5.46
CA GLY A 75 2.74 -20.93 4.07
C GLY A 75 3.10 -19.60 3.38
N ARG A 76 2.92 -18.44 4.02
CA ARG A 76 3.29 -17.14 3.43
C ARG A 76 4.80 -17.05 3.24
N HIS A 77 5.23 -16.44 2.13
CA HIS A 77 6.66 -16.33 1.73
C HIS A 77 7.63 -15.92 2.86
N LEU A 78 7.24 -14.97 3.72
CA LEU A 78 8.08 -14.52 4.83
C LEU A 78 7.98 -15.42 6.08
N ALA A 79 6.81 -16.01 6.31
CA ALA A 79 6.53 -16.89 7.45
C ALA A 79 7.14 -18.29 7.24
N SER A 80 7.14 -18.78 6.00
CA SER A 80 7.72 -20.06 5.60
C SER A 80 9.24 -20.02 5.40
N GLY A 81 9.85 -18.83 5.48
CA GLY A 81 11.28 -18.63 5.21
C GLY A 81 11.66 -18.69 3.72
N ALA A 82 10.69 -18.83 2.81
CA ALA A 82 10.93 -18.83 1.36
C ALA A 82 11.48 -17.49 0.83
N MET A 83 11.30 -16.39 1.59
CA MET A 83 11.84 -15.07 1.30
C MET A 83 12.63 -14.54 2.50
N SER A 84 13.80 -13.96 2.23
CA SER A 84 14.63 -13.36 3.28
C SER A 84 14.01 -12.07 3.83
N MET A 85 14.29 -11.78 5.10
CA MET A 85 13.86 -10.53 5.74
C MET A 85 14.48 -9.31 5.07
N GLN A 86 15.72 -9.41 4.60
CA GLN A 86 16.40 -8.35 3.86
C GLN A 86 15.65 -8.02 2.57
N THR A 87 15.26 -9.04 1.80
CA THR A 87 14.46 -8.86 0.58
C THR A 87 13.12 -8.17 0.87
N ALA A 88 12.44 -8.54 1.96
CA ALA A 88 11.17 -7.93 2.35
C ALA A 88 11.34 -6.42 2.63
N TRP A 89 12.39 -6.05 3.37
CA TRP A 89 12.71 -4.66 3.66
C TRP A 89 13.15 -3.89 2.43
N THR A 90 13.93 -4.50 1.53
CA THR A 90 14.30 -3.88 0.24
C THR A 90 13.06 -3.60 -0.61
N LEU A 91 12.11 -4.53 -0.68
CA LEU A 91 10.84 -4.31 -1.36
C LEU A 91 10.01 -3.21 -0.69
N ALA A 92 9.93 -3.20 0.65
CA ALA A 92 9.25 -2.13 1.37
C ALA A 92 9.87 -0.76 1.07
N ALA A 93 11.20 -0.65 1.06
CA ALA A 93 11.91 0.58 0.71
C ALA A 93 11.64 1.01 -0.74
N LEU A 94 11.61 0.06 -1.68
CA LEU A 94 11.26 0.32 -3.09
C LEU A 94 9.83 0.88 -3.22
N PHE A 95 8.86 0.27 -2.53
CA PHE A 95 7.47 0.74 -2.55
C PHE A 95 7.30 2.09 -1.88
N LEU A 96 8.02 2.35 -0.79
CA LEU A 96 8.04 3.66 -0.15
C LEU A 96 8.63 4.72 -1.09
N ALA A 97 9.75 4.42 -1.75
CA ALA A 97 10.34 5.33 -2.72
C ALA A 97 9.38 5.61 -3.88
N MET A 98 8.71 4.59 -4.41
CA MET A 98 7.71 4.74 -5.47
C MET A 98 6.54 5.63 -5.03
N LEU A 99 6.05 5.47 -3.80
CA LEU A 99 5.02 6.34 -3.22
C LEU A 99 5.51 7.80 -3.11
N LEU A 100 6.67 8.03 -2.51
CA LEU A 100 7.20 9.37 -2.27
C LEU A 100 7.56 10.11 -3.56
N ILE A 101 8.19 9.43 -4.52
CA ILE A 101 8.53 10.00 -5.83
C ILE A 101 7.26 10.36 -6.59
N SER A 102 6.28 9.46 -6.64
CA SER A 102 5.02 9.72 -7.33
C SER A 102 4.24 10.87 -6.68
N ALA A 103 4.18 10.89 -5.34
CA ALA A 103 3.54 11.99 -4.60
C ALA A 103 4.24 13.33 -4.82
N GLY A 104 5.58 13.35 -4.86
CA GLY A 104 6.37 14.55 -5.15
C GLY A 104 6.22 15.08 -6.58
N LEU A 105 6.00 14.18 -7.55
CA LEU A 105 5.75 14.54 -8.94
C LEU A 105 4.32 14.97 -9.20
N LEU A 106 3.36 14.57 -8.36
CA LEU A 106 1.99 15.07 -8.38
C LEU A 106 1.92 16.51 -7.90
N ASN A 107 2.21 16.74 -6.62
CA ASN A 107 2.21 18.07 -6.03
C ASN A 107 2.88 18.08 -4.65
N ARG A 108 3.27 19.27 -4.20
CA ARG A 108 3.95 19.45 -2.90
C ARG A 108 3.07 19.05 -1.71
N VAL A 109 1.75 19.21 -1.81
CA VAL A 109 0.81 18.89 -0.73
C VAL A 109 0.69 17.37 -0.54
N ALA A 110 0.58 16.61 -1.63
CA ALA A 110 0.55 15.15 -1.62
C ALA A 110 1.81 14.58 -0.97
N LEU A 111 2.98 15.12 -1.30
CA LEU A 111 4.23 14.74 -0.63
C LEU A 111 4.22 15.06 0.87
N MET A 112 3.73 16.25 1.25
CA MET A 112 3.59 16.63 2.66
C MET A 112 2.57 15.77 3.42
N MET A 113 1.62 15.14 2.73
CA MET A 113 0.63 14.23 3.32
C MET A 113 1.03 12.75 3.24
N ALA A 114 2.09 12.40 2.50
CA ALA A 114 2.49 11.01 2.27
C ALA A 114 2.86 10.24 3.56
N TRP A 115 3.23 10.94 4.64
CA TRP A 115 3.49 10.31 5.94
C TRP A 115 2.23 9.70 6.56
N LEU A 116 1.05 10.25 6.27
CA LEU A 116 -0.21 9.83 6.89
C LEU A 116 -0.60 8.40 6.45
N PRO A 117 -0.65 8.06 5.14
CA PRO A 117 -0.83 6.67 4.70
C PRO A 117 0.22 5.72 5.30
N VAL A 118 1.50 6.09 5.28
CA VAL A 118 2.59 5.26 5.82
C VAL A 118 2.36 4.95 7.30
N LEU A 119 1.97 5.96 8.09
CA LEU A 119 1.66 5.78 9.50
C LEU A 119 0.50 4.79 9.69
N THR A 120 -0.58 4.92 8.91
CA THR A 120 -1.71 3.99 9.00
C THR A 120 -1.34 2.55 8.66
N PHE A 121 -0.41 2.35 7.73
CA PHE A 121 0.08 1.02 7.33
C PHE A 121 0.91 0.36 8.42
N VAL A 122 1.67 1.15 9.19
CA VAL A 122 2.44 0.65 10.34
C VAL A 122 1.53 0.30 11.52
N ILE A 123 0.51 1.12 11.80
CA ILE A 123 -0.39 0.92 12.94
C ILE A 123 -1.32 -0.28 12.74
N TYR A 124 -1.81 -0.50 11.53
CA TYR A 124 -2.83 -1.53 11.24
C TYR A 124 -2.44 -2.96 11.70
N PRO A 125 -1.22 -3.48 11.42
CA PRO A 125 -0.74 -4.78 11.89
C PRO A 125 -0.72 -4.96 13.42
N TYR A 126 -0.55 -3.87 14.17
CA TYR A 126 -0.65 -3.90 15.62
C TYR A 126 -2.10 -3.86 16.07
N MET A 127 -2.90 -3.00 15.45
CA MET A 127 -4.28 -2.80 15.90
C MET A 127 -5.16 -4.05 15.75
N LYS A 128 -4.93 -4.85 14.71
CA LYS A 128 -5.59 -6.15 14.53
C LYS A 128 -5.36 -7.13 15.69
N ARG A 129 -4.36 -6.90 16.56
CA ARG A 129 -4.04 -7.75 17.72
C ARG A 129 -4.85 -7.37 18.96
N PHE A 130 -5.22 -6.09 19.09
CA PHE A 130 -5.77 -5.54 20.32
C PHE A 130 -7.26 -5.23 20.26
N THR A 131 -7.80 -4.93 19.07
CA THR A 131 -9.18 -4.47 18.95
C THR A 131 -9.84 -4.87 17.63
N TRP A 132 -11.14 -5.14 17.68
CA TRP A 132 -12.02 -5.26 16.52
C TRP A 132 -12.12 -3.98 15.68
N GLY A 133 -11.68 -2.84 16.22
CA GLY A 133 -11.66 -1.54 15.55
C GLY A 133 -10.67 -1.50 14.38
N CYS A 134 -9.86 -2.56 14.21
CA CYS A 134 -9.03 -2.76 13.04
C CYS A 134 -9.83 -2.75 11.73
N HIS A 135 -11.11 -3.13 11.74
CA HIS A 135 -11.97 -3.05 10.55
C HIS A 135 -12.30 -1.61 10.16
N PHE A 136 -12.61 -0.75 11.13
CA PHE A 136 -12.80 0.69 10.90
C PHE A 136 -11.52 1.35 10.41
N TRP A 137 -10.37 0.96 10.98
CA TRP A 137 -9.08 1.46 10.54
C TRP A 137 -8.69 1.01 9.14
N LEU A 138 -9.02 -0.23 8.77
CA LEU A 138 -8.86 -0.69 7.39
C LEU A 138 -9.70 0.14 6.42
N GLY A 139 -10.93 0.48 6.83
CA GLY A 139 -11.78 1.44 6.11
C GLY A 139 -11.13 2.82 5.97
N LEU A 140 -10.51 3.32 7.04
CA LEU A 140 -9.76 4.58 7.01
C LEU A 140 -8.58 4.51 6.03
N CYS A 141 -7.78 3.44 6.06
CA CYS A 141 -6.70 3.22 5.09
C CYS A 141 -7.19 3.23 3.64
N LEU A 142 -8.37 2.66 3.38
CA LEU A 142 -9.03 2.69 2.07
C LEU A 142 -9.51 4.10 1.70
N GLY A 143 -10.09 4.83 2.64
CA GLY A 143 -10.58 6.20 2.45
C GLY A 143 -9.48 7.23 2.23
N LEU A 144 -8.25 6.97 2.67
CA LEU A 144 -7.10 7.82 2.35
C LEU A 144 -6.69 7.77 0.86
N ALA A 145 -7.09 6.73 0.11
CA ALA A 145 -6.73 6.59 -1.29
C ALA A 145 -7.34 7.68 -2.22
N PRO A 146 -8.63 8.05 -2.10
CA PRO A 146 -9.19 9.19 -2.83
C PRO A 146 -8.93 10.56 -2.18
N ALA A 147 -8.42 10.61 -0.95
CA ALA A 147 -8.28 11.86 -0.18
C ALA A 147 -6.94 12.58 -0.41
N GLY A 148 -5.96 11.91 -1.02
CA GLY A 148 -4.60 12.43 -1.25
C GLY A 148 -4.25 12.56 -2.72
#